data_AF-A0A1E5ST56-F1
#
_entry.id   AF-A0A1E5ST56-F1
#
_cell.length_a   1.000
_cell.length_b   1.000
_cell.length_c   1.000
_cell.angle_alpha   90.00
_cell.angle_beta   90.00
_cell.angle_gamma   90.00
#
_symmetry.space_group_name_H-M   'P 1'
#
loop_
_entity.id
_entity.type
_entity.pdbx_description
1 polymer ?
#
loop_
_entity_poly.entity_id
_entity_poly.type
_entity_poly.pdbx_seq_one_letter_code
_entity_poly.pdbx_strand_id
1 'polypeptide(L)'
;MQPNKSYKLVSIALLVLPLMWIALRVVTNTSTVSLSEFDHQYELSYDFTVRGERDYWIKTFIPQNDARQSVEVLDGTVPQQITNAENNTIARWEGKSEGLETINLSFSFKGKSVEYQISDDIEYVPYIAFDLPKALASTEYIQSDNEQIKDVSDQLSGSQRGLKQMLKSFYNYVYELPSNGTNELTDAVTALQDQEASCNGKSRLLVALCRAQRIPARMVGGIIMESSEKKTSHAWVEIQVNDTWVPFDPLNGYFASLPAHYLKLYEGDNFLITRSPGITFDYQYKIQEERNNKFSNWGIVDLWALSTEQNLPLDMLRVMLLLPLGALLIGILKNVVGFKTIGVFLPVLISIALIETGISTGLILFSVIVFLVAALNYPLTQWGVQHTAKLTLMMSAVVLLVLALTQVLPASNTSAPLFFPFIILTLVSEKVARTIDEDGLRTALDMYAQTLVVTVIIFFVLNATVIQNFLMTFPEILISFAGINLMLGKWIGFRVLEYPRFWKTVKA
;
A
#
# COMPACT_ATOMS: atom_id res chain seq x y z
N MET A 1 25.13 -21.52 -45.21
CA MET A 1 23.75 -21.25 -44.73
C MET A 1 23.54 -19.75 -44.71
N GLN A 2 22.76 -19.19 -45.64
CA GLN A 2 22.49 -17.75 -45.66
C GLN A 2 21.69 -17.35 -44.40
N PRO A 3 22.07 -16.28 -43.67
CA PRO A 3 21.29 -15.80 -42.55
C PRO A 3 19.94 -15.30 -43.08
N ASN A 4 18.89 -16.05 -42.78
CA ASN A 4 17.53 -15.87 -43.27
C ASN A 4 17.07 -14.41 -43.08
N LYS A 5 17.03 -13.61 -44.16
CA LYS A 5 16.65 -12.17 -44.13
C LYS A 5 15.31 -11.95 -43.44
N SER A 6 14.40 -12.92 -43.58
CA SER A 6 13.09 -12.97 -42.92
C SER A 6 13.18 -12.84 -41.38
N TYR A 7 14.14 -13.51 -40.74
CA TYR A 7 14.28 -13.46 -39.28
C TYR A 7 14.67 -12.05 -38.78
N LYS A 8 15.59 -11.36 -39.47
CA LYS A 8 16.00 -10.01 -39.07
C LYS A 8 14.85 -9.02 -39.24
N LEU A 9 14.10 -9.15 -40.34
CA LEU A 9 12.91 -8.33 -40.60
C LEU A 9 11.84 -8.53 -39.52
N VAL A 10 11.52 -9.78 -39.16
CA VAL A 10 10.53 -10.08 -38.11
C VAL A 10 10.98 -9.56 -36.74
N SER A 11 12.26 -9.73 -36.39
CA SER A 11 12.81 -9.22 -35.13
C SER A 11 12.68 -7.70 -35.01
N ILE A 12 13.04 -6.98 -36.10
CA ILE A 12 12.99 -5.53 -36.15
C ILE A 12 11.54 -5.05 -36.12
N ALA A 13 10.63 -5.71 -36.83
CA ALA A 13 9.21 -5.37 -36.81
C ALA A 13 8.61 -5.50 -35.40
N LEU A 14 8.89 -6.61 -34.69
CA LEU A 14 8.44 -6.83 -33.31
C LEU A 14 9.01 -5.81 -32.33
N LEU A 15 10.20 -5.26 -32.61
CA LEU A 15 10.82 -4.25 -31.76
C LEU A 15 10.26 -2.85 -32.05
N VAL A 16 10.16 -2.46 -33.33
CA VAL A 16 9.86 -1.08 -33.75
C VAL A 16 8.38 -0.77 -33.70
N LEU A 17 7.49 -1.69 -34.08
CA LEU A 17 6.04 -1.44 -34.13
C LEU A 17 5.45 -1.05 -32.75
N PRO A 18 5.74 -1.78 -31.65
CA PRO A 18 5.21 -1.42 -30.34
C PRO A 18 5.82 -0.12 -29.80
N LEU A 19 7.12 0.11 -30.04
CA LEU A 19 7.77 1.37 -29.64
C LEU A 19 7.19 2.58 -30.37
N MET A 20 6.89 2.45 -31.66
CA MET A 20 6.23 3.49 -32.44
C MET A 20 4.80 3.73 -31.94
N TRP A 21 4.09 2.68 -31.55
CA TRP A 21 2.76 2.78 -30.95
C TRP A 21 2.77 3.50 -29.60
N ILE A 22 3.74 3.16 -28.73
CA ILE A 22 3.94 3.84 -27.44
C ILE A 22 4.30 5.31 -27.67
N ALA A 23 5.21 5.61 -28.59
CA ALA A 23 5.58 6.98 -28.92
C ALA A 23 4.38 7.80 -29.43
N LEU A 24 3.53 7.19 -30.27
CA LEU A 24 2.30 7.82 -30.73
C LEU A 24 1.35 8.10 -29.56
N ARG A 25 1.14 7.13 -28.64
CA ARG A 25 0.30 7.32 -27.44
C ARG A 25 0.83 8.41 -26.51
N VAL A 26 2.16 8.54 -26.38
CA VAL A 26 2.78 9.59 -25.58
C VAL A 26 2.57 10.97 -26.23
N VAL A 27 2.74 11.08 -27.55
CA VAL A 27 2.60 12.36 -28.27
C VAL A 27 1.15 12.82 -28.40
N THR A 28 0.19 11.90 -28.56
CA THR A 28 -1.24 12.22 -28.67
C THR A 28 -1.89 12.47 -27.32
N ASN A 29 -1.21 12.18 -26.21
CA ASN A 29 -1.73 12.44 -24.89
C ASN A 29 -1.61 13.94 -24.56
N THR A 30 -2.70 14.69 -24.79
CA THR A 30 -2.82 16.11 -24.42
C THR A 30 -3.12 16.32 -22.94
N SER A 31 -3.30 15.25 -22.15
CA SER A 31 -3.26 15.39 -20.71
C SER A 31 -1.82 15.69 -20.33
N THR A 32 -1.55 16.95 -20.04
CA THR A 32 -0.42 17.29 -19.18
C THR A 32 -0.55 16.36 -17.99
N VAL A 33 0.33 15.37 -17.88
CA VAL A 33 0.67 14.78 -16.61
C VAL A 33 1.20 15.95 -15.81
N SER A 34 0.30 16.72 -15.21
CA SER A 34 0.69 17.57 -14.12
C SER A 34 1.30 16.58 -13.15
N LEU A 35 2.59 16.73 -12.91
CA LEU A 35 3.17 16.38 -11.62
C LEU A 35 2.36 17.21 -10.61
N SER A 36 1.12 16.78 -10.33
CA SER A 36 0.20 17.53 -9.50
C SER A 36 0.80 17.49 -8.12
N GLU A 37 0.76 18.63 -7.45
CA GLU A 37 1.16 18.78 -6.05
C GLU A 37 0.39 17.85 -5.08
N PHE A 38 -0.63 17.16 -5.59
CA PHE A 38 -1.53 16.24 -4.92
C PHE A 38 -1.35 14.80 -5.43
N ASP A 39 -1.37 13.85 -4.50
CA ASP A 39 -1.06 12.44 -4.74
C ASP A 39 -2.25 11.67 -5.33
N HIS A 40 -3.49 12.05 -4.98
CA HIS A 40 -4.72 11.39 -5.42
C HIS A 40 -5.85 12.41 -5.68
N GLN A 41 -6.77 12.05 -6.58
CA GLN A 41 -7.99 12.79 -6.88
C GLN A 41 -9.20 11.86 -6.80
N TYR A 42 -10.29 12.35 -6.21
CA TYR A 42 -11.53 11.61 -6.00
C TYR A 42 -12.74 12.49 -6.35
N GLU A 43 -13.78 11.85 -6.84
CA GLU A 43 -15.13 12.40 -6.87
C GLU A 43 -15.92 11.79 -5.70
N LEU A 44 -16.46 12.64 -4.84
CA LEU A 44 -17.26 12.29 -3.66
C LEU A 44 -18.67 12.82 -3.85
N SER A 45 -19.67 11.95 -3.75
CA SER A 45 -21.08 12.34 -3.79
C SER A 45 -21.77 11.97 -2.48
N TYR A 46 -22.46 12.95 -1.91
CA TYR A 46 -23.36 12.79 -0.77
C TYR A 46 -24.76 12.51 -1.30
N ASP A 47 -25.25 11.30 -1.09
CA ASP A 47 -26.61 10.91 -1.46
C ASP A 47 -27.43 10.79 -0.17
N PHE A 48 -28.33 11.73 0.07
CA PHE A 48 -29.25 11.73 1.21
C PHE A 48 -30.67 11.45 0.72
N THR A 49 -31.34 10.51 1.36
CA THR A 49 -32.74 10.16 1.07
C THR A 49 -33.59 10.44 2.29
N VAL A 50 -34.60 11.29 2.13
CA VAL A 50 -35.56 11.66 3.17
C VAL A 50 -36.94 11.17 2.80
N ARG A 51 -37.66 10.65 3.79
CA ARG A 51 -39.09 10.35 3.69
C ARG A 51 -39.80 10.77 4.97
N GLY A 52 -40.81 11.62 4.83
CA GLY A 52 -41.71 12.05 5.90
C GLY A 52 -42.97 12.71 5.35
N GLU A 53 -43.90 13.09 6.23
CA GLU A 53 -45.09 13.91 5.92
C GLU A 53 -45.05 15.24 6.70
N ARG A 54 -43.83 15.70 7.03
CA ARG A 54 -43.57 16.87 7.87
C ARG A 54 -42.39 17.66 7.32
N ASP A 55 -42.26 18.89 7.79
CA ASP A 55 -41.10 19.73 7.56
C ASP A 55 -39.84 19.02 8.09
N TYR A 56 -38.78 18.99 7.28
CA TYR A 56 -37.51 18.39 7.67
C TYR A 56 -36.38 19.39 7.55
N TRP A 57 -35.32 19.16 8.34
CA TRP A 57 -34.03 19.80 8.13
C TRP A 57 -32.92 18.77 8.28
N ILE A 58 -31.89 18.89 7.45
CA ILE A 58 -30.65 18.11 7.52
C ILE A 58 -29.48 19.07 7.53
N LYS A 59 -28.50 18.79 8.38
CA LYS A 59 -27.22 19.49 8.42
C LYS A 59 -26.07 18.51 8.28
N THR A 60 -25.10 18.87 7.45
CA THR A 60 -23.81 18.18 7.33
C THR A 60 -22.70 19.20 7.11
N PHE A 61 -21.46 18.75 7.22
CA PHE A 61 -20.29 19.59 6.96
C PHE A 61 -19.90 19.57 5.47
N ILE A 62 -19.48 20.74 4.98
CA ILE A 62 -18.90 20.89 3.64
C ILE A 62 -17.37 20.95 3.79
N PRO A 63 -16.61 20.14 3.03
CA PRO A 63 -15.15 20.23 3.03
C PRO A 63 -14.65 21.62 2.60
N GLN A 64 -13.55 22.05 3.20
CA GLN A 64 -12.89 23.32 2.87
C GLN A 64 -11.47 23.08 2.33
N ASN A 65 -10.95 24.05 1.59
CA ASN A 65 -9.56 24.03 1.12
C ASN A 65 -8.60 24.28 2.28
N ASP A 66 -7.52 23.51 2.36
CA ASP A 66 -6.41 23.74 3.26
C ASP A 66 -5.07 23.36 2.59
N ALA A 67 -3.96 23.38 3.34
CA ALA A 67 -2.64 23.05 2.80
C ALA A 67 -2.50 21.58 2.32
N ARG A 68 -3.41 20.69 2.74
CA ARG A 68 -3.45 19.25 2.40
C ARG A 68 -4.49 18.95 1.33
N GLN A 69 -5.62 19.66 1.31
CA GLN A 69 -6.74 19.33 0.45
C GLN A 69 -7.23 20.51 -0.39
N SER A 70 -7.49 20.22 -1.66
CA SER A 70 -8.22 21.09 -2.57
C SER A 70 -9.55 20.44 -2.91
N VAL A 71 -10.64 21.18 -2.74
CA VAL A 71 -12.00 20.73 -2.96
C VAL A 71 -12.77 21.72 -3.81
N GLU A 72 -13.42 21.19 -4.84
CA GLU A 72 -14.27 21.94 -5.76
C GLU A 72 -15.66 21.30 -5.77
N VAL A 73 -16.71 22.12 -5.64
CA VAL A 73 -18.09 21.64 -5.75
C VAL A 73 -18.39 21.44 -7.24
N LEU A 74 -18.82 20.23 -7.63
CA LEU A 74 -19.07 19.86 -9.02
C LEU A 74 -20.52 20.18 -9.43
N ASP A 75 -21.47 19.58 -8.72
CA ASP A 75 -22.90 19.70 -8.98
C ASP A 75 -23.69 19.30 -7.72
N GLY A 76 -24.95 19.73 -7.63
CA GLY A 76 -25.84 19.29 -6.55
C GLY A 76 -26.90 20.29 -6.11
N THR A 77 -27.78 19.82 -5.23
CA THR A 77 -28.85 20.62 -4.64
C THR A 77 -28.24 21.71 -3.74
N VAL A 78 -28.32 22.97 -4.19
CA VAL A 78 -27.73 24.12 -3.48
C VAL A 78 -28.29 24.19 -2.05
N PRO A 79 -27.46 24.00 -1.01
CA PRO A 79 -27.92 24.15 0.37
C PRO A 79 -28.18 25.62 0.68
N GLN A 80 -29.11 25.90 1.59
CA GLN A 80 -29.11 27.19 2.26
C GLN A 80 -27.87 27.23 3.16
N GLN A 81 -26.81 27.91 2.71
CA GLN A 81 -25.61 28.08 3.51
C GLN A 81 -25.94 28.85 4.79
N ILE A 82 -25.63 28.28 5.95
CA ILE A 82 -25.76 28.97 7.23
C ILE A 82 -24.50 28.74 8.06
N THR A 83 -23.71 29.82 8.13
CA THR A 83 -22.73 30.19 9.16
C THR A 83 -21.46 29.35 9.29
N ASN A 84 -20.33 30.06 9.35
CA ASN A 84 -19.03 29.53 9.78
C ASN A 84 -19.04 29.45 11.31
N ALA A 85 -19.34 28.28 11.85
CA ALA A 85 -19.17 28.03 13.29
C ALA A 85 -17.74 27.53 13.48
N GLU A 86 -16.87 28.38 14.00
CA GLU A 86 -15.55 27.97 14.51
C GLU A 86 -14.69 27.23 13.46
N ASN A 87 -14.56 27.85 12.27
CA ASN A 87 -13.77 27.37 11.15
C ASN A 87 -14.39 26.22 10.33
N ASN A 88 -15.63 25.80 10.64
CA ASN A 88 -16.36 24.77 9.91
C ASN A 88 -17.45 25.37 9.00
N THR A 89 -17.61 24.84 7.77
CA THR A 89 -18.74 25.18 6.88
C THR A 89 -19.84 24.14 7.00
N ILE A 90 -21.07 24.58 7.29
CA ILE A 90 -22.23 23.68 7.44
C ILE A 90 -23.22 23.92 6.28
N ALA A 91 -23.58 22.83 5.58
CA ALA A 91 -24.71 22.79 4.66
C ALA A 91 -25.99 22.51 5.43
N ARG A 92 -27.06 23.26 5.13
CA ARG A 92 -28.40 22.99 5.64
C ARG A 92 -29.39 22.89 4.50
N TRP A 93 -30.14 21.80 4.46
CA TRP A 93 -31.31 21.64 3.59
C TRP A 93 -32.56 21.63 4.43
N GLU A 94 -33.59 22.33 3.97
CA GLU A 94 -34.90 22.38 4.59
C GLU A 94 -35.96 22.23 3.51
N GLY A 95 -37.02 21.49 3.82
CA GLY A 95 -38.08 21.20 2.87
C GLY A 95 -39.31 20.59 3.52
N LYS A 96 -40.34 20.43 2.70
CA LYS A 96 -41.55 19.68 3.04
C LYS A 96 -41.51 18.37 2.29
N SER A 97 -41.26 17.28 3.00
CA SER A 97 -41.31 15.96 2.39
C SER A 97 -42.78 15.62 2.13
N GLU A 98 -43.21 15.74 0.87
CA GLU A 98 -44.45 15.14 0.35
C GLU A 98 -44.07 13.90 -0.50
N GLY A 99 -43.35 12.96 0.11
CA GLY A 99 -42.86 11.76 -0.58
C GLY A 99 -41.37 11.46 -0.35
N LEU A 100 -40.76 10.73 -1.29
CA LEU A 100 -39.33 10.42 -1.25
C LEU A 100 -38.55 11.56 -1.90
N GLU A 101 -37.72 12.26 -1.13
CA GLU A 101 -36.84 13.30 -1.64
C GLU A 101 -35.38 12.85 -1.56
N THR A 102 -34.63 13.13 -2.62
CA THR A 102 -33.20 12.83 -2.71
C THR A 102 -32.42 14.14 -2.83
N ILE A 103 -31.43 14.31 -1.97
CA ILE A 103 -30.50 15.43 -1.97
C ILE A 103 -29.14 14.87 -2.36
N ASN A 104 -28.60 15.37 -3.47
CA ASN A 104 -27.28 14.98 -3.96
C ASN A 104 -26.34 16.19 -3.93
N LEU A 105 -25.12 16.00 -3.46
CA LEU A 105 -24.07 17.01 -3.51
C LEU A 105 -22.72 16.35 -3.82
N SER A 106 -22.09 16.78 -4.91
CA SER A 106 -20.86 16.18 -5.43
C SER A 106 -19.68 17.13 -5.36
N PHE A 107 -18.52 16.58 -5.00
CA PHE A 107 -17.26 17.30 -4.82
C PHE A 107 -16.13 16.60 -5.55
N SER A 108 -15.24 17.36 -6.17
CA SER A 108 -13.90 16.90 -6.55
C SER A 108 -12.95 17.18 -5.41
N PHE A 109 -12.31 16.15 -4.87
CA PHE A 109 -11.32 16.23 -3.80
C PHE A 109 -9.95 15.80 -4.32
N LYS A 110 -8.94 16.65 -4.09
CA LYS A 110 -7.52 16.34 -4.31
C LYS A 110 -6.81 16.41 -2.98
N GLY A 111 -6.10 15.35 -2.62
CA GLY A 111 -5.44 15.23 -1.32
C GLY A 111 -3.93 15.00 -1.43
N LYS A 112 -3.21 15.47 -0.42
CA LYS A 112 -1.75 15.36 -0.29
C LYS A 112 -1.37 14.65 1.00
N SER A 113 -0.43 13.71 0.94
CA SER A 113 0.09 13.06 2.13
C SER A 113 0.96 14.01 2.94
N VAL A 114 0.91 13.90 4.27
CA VAL A 114 1.75 14.67 5.19
C VAL A 114 2.42 13.75 6.19
N GLU A 115 3.69 14.02 6.48
CA GLU A 115 4.47 13.37 7.52
C GLU A 115 5.33 14.41 8.23
N TYR A 116 5.19 14.49 9.55
CA TYR A 116 5.88 15.46 10.39
C TYR A 116 6.97 14.76 11.20
N GLN A 117 8.19 15.30 11.12
CA GLN A 117 9.30 14.85 11.96
C GLN A 117 9.33 15.66 13.25
N ILE A 118 8.77 15.10 14.33
CA ILE A 118 8.84 15.71 15.66
C ILE A 118 10.24 15.45 16.23
N SER A 119 10.99 16.53 16.50
CA SER A 119 12.34 16.43 17.07
C SER A 119 12.31 15.88 18.49
N ASP A 120 13.34 15.08 18.84
CA ASP A 120 13.55 14.56 20.20
C ASP A 120 13.96 15.67 21.18
N ASP A 121 14.46 16.80 20.68
CA ASP A 121 14.94 17.94 21.47
C ASP A 121 13.81 18.86 21.97
N ILE A 122 12.55 18.61 21.58
CA ILE A 122 11.42 19.44 22.01
C ILE A 122 11.10 19.12 23.46
N GLU A 123 11.44 20.03 24.35
CA GLU A 123 11.04 19.97 25.75
C GLU A 123 9.52 20.07 25.89
N TYR A 124 8.96 19.25 26.78
CA TYR A 124 7.56 19.39 27.15
C TYR A 124 7.40 20.60 28.07
N VAL A 125 6.66 21.60 27.60
CA VAL A 125 6.24 22.75 28.40
C VAL A 125 4.70 22.74 28.42
N PRO A 126 4.06 22.53 29.58
CA PRO A 126 2.61 22.56 29.67
C PRO A 126 2.12 23.94 29.24
N TYR A 127 1.04 23.99 28.47
CA TYR A 127 0.49 25.27 28.02
C TYR A 127 -0.09 26.05 29.22
N ILE A 128 0.51 27.20 29.51
CA ILE A 128 0.09 28.11 30.59
C ILE A 128 -0.53 29.35 29.95
N ALA A 129 -1.85 29.42 29.91
CA ALA A 129 -2.58 30.64 29.57
C ALA A 129 -3.71 30.89 30.57
N PHE A 130 -4.01 32.17 30.79
CA PHE A 130 -5.11 32.62 31.65
C PHE A 130 -6.49 32.33 31.07
N ASP A 131 -6.60 32.31 29.74
CA ASP A 131 -7.78 31.83 29.02
C ASP A 131 -7.42 30.48 28.38
N LEU A 132 -8.17 29.43 28.74
CA LEU A 132 -7.95 28.08 28.24
C LEU A 132 -8.49 27.99 26.80
N PRO A 133 -7.64 27.79 25.79
CA PRO A 133 -8.10 27.46 24.44
C PRO A 133 -9.09 26.29 24.51
N LYS A 134 -10.12 26.28 23.66
CA LYS A 134 -11.07 25.14 23.57
C LYS A 134 -10.37 23.80 23.37
N ALA A 135 -9.21 23.81 22.71
CA ALA A 135 -8.34 22.66 22.52
C ALA A 135 -7.72 22.09 23.81
N LEU A 136 -7.94 22.75 24.96
CA LEU A 136 -7.49 22.34 26.29
C LEU A 136 -8.65 22.11 27.27
N ALA A 137 -9.88 22.48 26.91
CA ALA A 137 -11.03 22.34 27.77
C ALA A 137 -11.57 20.90 27.79
N SER A 138 -12.08 20.48 28.94
CA SER A 138 -12.89 19.27 29.05
C SER A 138 -14.26 19.46 28.40
N THR A 139 -14.81 18.43 27.77
CA THR A 139 -16.15 18.43 27.16
C THR A 139 -16.95 17.20 27.58
N GLU A 140 -18.23 17.14 27.23
CA GLU A 140 -19.13 16.03 27.55
C GLU A 140 -18.53 14.65 27.19
N TYR A 141 -17.89 14.53 26.02
CA TYR A 141 -17.31 13.26 25.54
C TYR A 141 -15.79 13.19 25.61
N ILE A 142 -15.12 14.27 26.04
CA ILE A 142 -13.65 14.35 26.18
C ILE A 142 -13.36 14.85 27.59
N GLN A 143 -13.56 13.97 28.57
CA GLN A 143 -13.54 14.29 29.99
C GLN A 143 -12.09 14.36 30.53
N SER A 144 -11.28 15.25 29.97
CA SER A 144 -9.85 15.44 30.30
C SER A 144 -9.57 15.85 31.76
N ASP A 145 -10.58 16.32 32.47
CA ASP A 145 -10.53 16.66 33.90
C ASP A 145 -10.88 15.50 34.84
N ASN A 146 -11.36 14.37 34.29
CA ASN A 146 -11.66 13.15 35.04
C ASN A 146 -10.40 12.58 35.71
N GLU A 147 -10.54 12.09 36.95
CA GLU A 147 -9.43 11.56 37.75
C GLU A 147 -8.76 10.34 37.09
N GLN A 148 -9.53 9.40 36.51
CA GLN A 148 -8.97 8.22 35.85
C GLN A 148 -8.14 8.58 34.62
N ILE A 149 -8.59 9.57 33.84
CA ILE A 149 -7.86 10.07 32.67
C ILE A 149 -6.55 10.74 33.11
N LYS A 150 -6.60 11.54 34.18
CA LYS A 150 -5.40 12.19 34.75
C LYS A 150 -4.39 11.17 35.26
N ASP A 151 -4.84 10.18 36.02
CA ASP A 151 -3.96 9.14 36.57
C ASP A 151 -3.23 8.37 35.46
N VAL A 152 -3.95 7.98 34.40
CA VAL A 152 -3.36 7.28 33.24
C VAL A 152 -2.42 8.21 32.48
N SER A 153 -2.82 9.47 32.27
CA SER A 153 -2.00 10.47 31.60
C SER A 153 -0.70 10.75 32.36
N ASP A 154 -0.75 10.89 33.68
CA ASP A 154 0.43 11.09 34.55
C ASP A 154 1.34 9.86 34.55
N GLN A 155 0.77 8.65 34.61
CA GLN A 155 1.52 7.40 34.53
C GLN A 155 2.28 7.27 33.20
N LEU A 156 1.61 7.58 32.08
CA LEU A 156 2.19 7.47 30.74
C LEU A 156 3.22 8.57 30.45
N SER A 157 3.07 9.75 31.06
CA SER A 157 3.99 10.87 30.92
C SER A 157 5.38 10.55 31.47
N GLY A 158 5.45 9.92 32.65
CA GLY A 158 6.70 9.56 33.31
C GLY A 158 7.55 10.77 33.74
N SER A 159 8.52 10.57 34.62
CA SER A 159 9.44 11.63 35.07
C SER A 159 10.50 11.88 33.98
N GLN A 160 10.49 13.09 33.37
CA GLN A 160 11.51 13.60 32.41
C GLN A 160 11.54 12.95 31.01
N ARG A 161 10.43 13.03 30.27
CA ARG A 161 10.41 12.69 28.83
C ARG A 161 10.18 13.94 27.98
N GLY A 162 10.89 14.05 26.85
CA GLY A 162 10.61 15.08 25.84
C GLY A 162 9.22 14.90 25.22
N LEU A 163 8.68 15.97 24.61
CA LEU A 163 7.29 16.01 24.11
C LEU A 163 6.98 14.84 23.17
N LYS A 164 7.87 14.54 22.23
CA LYS A 164 7.68 13.44 21.27
C LYS A 164 7.48 12.09 21.96
N GLN A 165 8.28 11.80 22.98
CA GLN A 165 8.23 10.52 23.67
C GLN A 165 6.96 10.38 24.51
N MET A 166 6.50 11.48 25.11
CA MET A 166 5.21 11.56 25.79
C MET A 166 4.04 11.32 24.82
N LEU A 167 4.00 12.04 23.69
CA LEU A 167 2.98 11.84 22.64
C LEU A 167 2.99 10.40 22.12
N LYS A 168 4.19 9.81 21.95
CA LYS A 168 4.33 8.40 21.53
C LYS A 168 3.80 7.43 22.58
N SER A 169 3.98 7.70 23.87
CA SER A 169 3.39 6.87 24.95
C SER A 169 1.86 6.95 24.95
N PHE A 170 1.28 8.15 24.82
CA PHE A 170 -0.18 8.29 24.72
C PHE A 170 -0.74 7.63 23.46
N TYR A 171 -0.10 7.88 22.32
CA TYR A 171 -0.50 7.29 21.05
C TYR A 171 -0.44 5.76 21.09
N ASN A 172 0.68 5.17 21.54
CA ASN A 172 0.82 3.72 21.60
C ASN A 172 -0.20 3.08 22.53
N TYR A 173 -0.45 3.69 23.70
CA TYR A 173 -1.48 3.23 24.62
C TYR A 173 -2.84 3.13 23.92
N VAL A 174 -3.27 4.20 23.24
CA VAL A 174 -4.57 4.23 22.52
C VAL A 174 -4.58 3.33 21.28
N TYR A 175 -3.46 3.22 20.57
CA TYR A 175 -3.31 2.35 19.40
C TYR A 175 -3.49 0.88 19.77
N GLU A 176 -2.92 0.45 20.90
CA GLU A 176 -2.98 -0.93 21.40
C GLU A 176 -4.37 -1.36 21.90
N LEU A 177 -5.29 -0.43 22.18
CA LEU A 177 -6.68 -0.79 22.50
C LEU A 177 -7.32 -1.54 21.31
N PRO A 178 -7.97 -2.70 21.52
CA PRO A 178 -8.80 -3.33 20.51
C PRO A 178 -9.82 -2.37 19.88
N SER A 179 -10.06 -2.54 18.58
CA SER A 179 -11.14 -1.82 17.89
C SER A 179 -12.46 -2.55 18.11
N ASN A 180 -13.49 -1.83 18.57
CA ASN A 180 -14.86 -2.32 18.49
C ASN A 180 -15.53 -1.86 17.19
N GLY A 181 -16.34 -2.73 16.59
CA GLY A 181 -17.05 -2.47 15.33
C GLY A 181 -18.45 -1.89 15.54
N THR A 182 -18.81 -1.52 16.77
CA THR A 182 -20.13 -1.01 17.11
C THR A 182 -20.23 0.47 16.73
N ASN A 183 -21.37 0.89 16.18
CA ASN A 183 -21.69 2.30 15.91
C ASN A 183 -22.04 3.07 17.21
N GLU A 184 -21.69 2.53 18.37
CA GLU A 184 -22.04 3.12 19.65
C GLU A 184 -21.14 4.32 19.94
N LEU A 185 -21.75 5.37 20.47
CA LEU A 185 -21.05 6.59 20.84
C LEU A 185 -20.21 6.32 22.09
N THR A 186 -18.90 6.17 21.92
CA THR A 186 -17.97 5.99 23.04
C THR A 186 -17.30 7.31 23.39
N ASP A 187 -17.42 7.77 24.64
CA ASP A 187 -16.68 8.90 25.19
C ASP A 187 -15.28 8.48 25.71
N ALA A 188 -14.44 9.44 26.10
CA ALA A 188 -13.06 9.17 26.51
C ALA A 188 -12.95 8.28 27.77
N VAL A 189 -13.83 8.47 28.77
CA VAL A 189 -13.81 7.68 30.01
C VAL A 189 -14.32 6.26 29.74
N THR A 190 -15.39 6.13 28.96
CA THR A 190 -15.91 4.83 28.55
C THR A 190 -14.87 4.05 27.74
N ALA A 191 -14.19 4.69 26.78
CA ALA A 191 -13.11 4.07 26.02
C ALA A 191 -11.95 3.60 26.92
N LEU A 192 -11.65 4.36 27.98
CA LEU A 192 -10.66 3.97 28.97
C LEU A 192 -11.12 2.77 29.82
N GLN A 193 -12.40 2.73 30.23
CA GLN A 193 -12.92 1.68 31.10
C GLN A 193 -13.13 0.35 30.37
N ASP A 194 -13.68 0.41 29.16
CA ASP A 194 -13.98 -0.77 28.35
C ASP A 194 -12.72 -1.41 27.78
N GLN A 195 -11.61 -0.66 27.71
CA GLN A 195 -10.35 -1.09 27.09
C GLN A 195 -10.52 -1.50 25.62
N GLU A 196 -11.57 -1.01 24.96
CA GLU A 196 -11.84 -1.16 23.53
C GLU A 196 -12.62 0.05 23.01
N ALA A 197 -12.39 0.48 21.77
CA ALA A 197 -13.09 1.63 21.20
C ALA A 197 -13.02 1.71 19.67
N SER A 198 -14.00 2.36 19.06
CA SER A 198 -14.05 2.72 17.64
C SER A 198 -13.18 3.96 17.36
N CYS A 199 -13.11 4.42 16.11
CA CYS A 199 -12.35 5.63 15.73
C CYS A 199 -12.67 6.84 16.62
N ASN A 200 -13.94 7.06 16.97
CA ASN A 200 -14.38 8.16 17.82
C ASN A 200 -13.86 8.01 19.25
N GLY A 201 -14.08 6.86 19.89
CA GLY A 201 -13.66 6.63 21.27
C GLY A 201 -12.14 6.67 21.43
N LYS A 202 -11.39 6.05 20.53
CA LYS A 202 -9.92 6.11 20.51
C LYS A 202 -9.43 7.55 20.37
N SER A 203 -9.97 8.30 19.40
CA SER A 203 -9.56 9.69 19.18
C SER A 203 -9.90 10.59 20.37
N ARG A 204 -11.08 10.42 20.98
CA ARG A 204 -11.48 11.16 22.20
C ARG A 204 -10.57 10.85 23.38
N LEU A 205 -10.22 9.58 23.59
CA LEU A 205 -9.29 9.18 24.65
C LEU A 205 -7.91 9.80 24.43
N LEU A 206 -7.37 9.76 23.21
CA LEU A 206 -6.07 10.38 22.89
C LEU A 206 -6.09 11.90 23.15
N VAL A 207 -7.16 12.60 22.73
CA VAL A 207 -7.33 14.03 23.01
C VAL A 207 -7.41 14.27 24.52
N ALA A 208 -8.17 13.45 25.26
CA ALA A 208 -8.33 13.61 26.71
C ALA A 208 -7.00 13.44 27.47
N LEU A 209 -6.19 12.44 27.10
CA LEU A 209 -4.85 12.22 27.67
C LEU A 209 -3.92 13.41 27.42
N CYS A 210 -3.95 13.98 26.20
CA CYS A 210 -3.15 15.16 25.86
C CYS A 210 -3.59 16.40 26.64
N ARG A 211 -4.91 16.66 26.70
CA ARG A 211 -5.48 17.81 27.42
C ARG A 211 -5.22 17.74 28.93
N ALA A 212 -5.19 16.53 29.51
CA ALA A 212 -4.81 16.34 30.92
C ALA A 212 -3.38 16.82 31.23
N GLN A 213 -2.45 16.67 30.28
CA GLN A 213 -1.09 17.27 30.34
C GLN A 213 -1.02 18.70 29.76
N ARG A 214 -2.13 19.42 29.63
CA ARG A 214 -2.13 20.77 29.05
C ARG A 214 -1.49 20.85 27.66
N ILE A 215 -1.59 19.78 26.86
CA ILE A 215 -1.18 19.75 25.45
C ILE A 215 -2.42 20.04 24.60
N PRO A 216 -2.46 21.13 23.79
CA PRO A 216 -3.62 21.44 22.97
C PRO A 216 -3.86 20.33 21.94
N ALA A 217 -5.05 19.74 21.98
CA ALA A 217 -5.44 18.65 21.09
C ALA A 217 -6.91 18.82 20.69
N ARG A 218 -7.23 18.43 19.46
CA ARG A 218 -8.59 18.52 18.91
C ARG A 218 -8.94 17.30 18.09
N MET A 219 -10.22 16.97 18.11
CA MET A 219 -10.82 16.00 17.20
C MET A 219 -10.89 16.59 15.80
N VAL A 220 -10.78 15.73 14.80
CA VAL A 220 -11.03 16.05 13.40
C VAL A 220 -11.88 14.93 12.82
N GLY A 221 -12.94 15.31 12.11
CA GLY A 221 -13.83 14.35 11.46
C GLY A 221 -13.84 14.50 9.96
N GLY A 222 -14.01 13.38 9.27
CA GLY A 222 -13.87 13.31 7.84
C GLY A 222 -14.27 11.99 7.22
N ILE A 223 -13.81 11.77 6.00
CA ILE A 223 -14.05 10.55 5.22
C ILE A 223 -12.71 10.07 4.67
N ILE A 224 -12.41 8.79 4.89
CA ILE A 224 -11.32 8.08 4.22
C ILE A 224 -11.81 7.74 2.81
N MET A 225 -11.10 8.19 1.77
CA MET A 225 -11.48 7.96 0.38
C MET A 225 -11.05 6.56 -0.07
N GLU A 226 -12.03 5.68 -0.14
CA GLU A 226 -11.90 4.32 -0.65
C GLU A 226 -12.91 4.18 -1.79
N SER A 227 -12.48 3.71 -2.97
CA SER A 227 -13.34 3.56 -4.14
C SER A 227 -14.46 2.57 -3.85
N SER A 228 -15.60 3.07 -3.36
CA SER A 228 -16.66 2.29 -2.74
C SER A 228 -17.91 3.14 -2.50
N GLU A 229 -19.01 2.46 -2.23
CA GLU A 229 -20.20 3.05 -1.63
C GLU A 229 -20.21 2.71 -0.14
N LYS A 230 -20.25 3.71 0.74
CA LYS A 230 -20.21 3.48 2.19
C LYS A 230 -21.02 4.49 2.99
N LYS A 231 -21.33 4.13 4.23
CA LYS A 231 -22.04 5.00 5.19
C LYS A 231 -21.14 5.44 6.36
N THR A 232 -19.90 4.97 6.40
CA THR A 232 -19.00 5.23 7.51
C THR A 232 -18.25 6.55 7.30
N SER A 233 -18.07 7.27 8.41
CA SER A 233 -17.14 8.39 8.52
C SER A 233 -15.96 7.98 9.38
N HIS A 234 -14.94 8.82 9.44
CA HIS A 234 -13.76 8.59 10.23
C HIS A 234 -13.42 9.78 11.11
N ALA A 235 -12.82 9.51 12.26
CA ALA A 235 -12.35 10.52 13.19
C ALA A 235 -10.90 10.24 13.56
N TRP A 236 -10.11 11.31 13.62
CA TRP A 236 -8.71 11.30 14.03
C TRP A 236 -8.42 12.52 14.91
N VAL A 237 -7.16 12.70 15.27
CA VAL A 237 -6.71 13.73 16.22
C VAL A 237 -5.70 14.66 15.56
N GLU A 238 -5.78 15.95 15.88
CA GLU A 238 -4.68 16.89 15.66
C GLU A 238 -4.17 17.40 17.01
N ILE A 239 -2.86 17.31 17.22
CA ILE A 239 -2.18 17.77 18.44
C ILE A 239 -1.26 18.91 18.06
N GLN A 240 -1.31 20.01 18.82
CA GLN A 240 -0.48 21.17 18.57
C GLN A 240 0.93 20.94 19.09
N VAL A 241 1.92 20.95 18.19
CA VAL A 241 3.35 20.90 18.49
C VAL A 241 3.96 22.22 18.03
N ASN A 242 4.44 23.02 18.99
CA ASN A 242 4.76 24.43 18.78
C ASN A 242 3.55 25.17 18.17
N ASP A 243 3.70 25.77 16.99
CA ASP A 243 2.62 26.51 16.30
C ASP A 243 1.94 25.67 15.19
N THR A 244 2.18 24.36 15.13
CA THR A 244 1.68 23.49 14.06
C THR A 244 0.73 22.41 14.59
N TRP A 245 -0.42 22.24 13.94
CA TRP A 245 -1.33 21.12 14.19
C TRP A 245 -0.84 19.87 13.46
N VAL A 246 -0.39 18.88 14.23
CA VAL A 246 0.16 17.62 13.71
C VAL A 246 -0.92 16.53 13.81
N PRO A 247 -1.23 15.78 12.74
CA PRO A 247 -2.27 14.76 12.74
C PRO A 247 -1.78 13.42 13.32
N PHE A 248 -2.69 12.71 13.98
CA PHE A 248 -2.52 11.38 14.56
C PHE A 248 -3.81 10.56 14.36
N ASP A 249 -3.68 9.34 13.87
CA ASP A 249 -4.79 8.38 13.75
C ASP A 249 -4.44 7.09 14.50
N PRO A 250 -4.90 6.94 15.75
CA PRO A 250 -4.63 5.76 16.56
C PRO A 250 -5.46 4.54 16.15
N LEU A 251 -6.44 4.67 15.26
CA LEU A 251 -7.14 3.49 14.73
C LEU A 251 -6.31 2.84 13.62
N ASN A 252 -5.82 3.66 12.67
CA ASN A 252 -5.17 3.16 11.45
C ASN A 252 -3.64 3.16 11.51
N GLY A 253 -3.03 3.55 12.63
CA GLY A 253 -1.59 3.41 12.81
C GLY A 253 -0.76 4.60 12.31
N TYR A 254 -1.34 5.78 12.15
CA TYR A 254 -0.61 6.98 11.72
C TYR A 254 -0.18 7.85 12.90
N PHE A 255 1.12 7.83 13.21
CA PHE A 255 1.76 8.76 14.15
C PHE A 255 2.36 9.94 13.38
N ALA A 256 1.97 11.17 13.72
CA ALA A 256 2.48 12.40 13.11
C ALA A 256 2.41 12.40 11.56
N SER A 257 1.46 11.68 10.99
CA SER A 257 1.29 11.51 9.56
C SER A 257 -0.18 11.33 9.21
N LEU A 258 -0.54 11.64 7.97
CA LEU A 258 -1.88 11.40 7.44
C LEU A 258 -1.81 11.12 5.93
N PRO A 259 -2.40 10.04 5.43
CA PRO A 259 -2.41 9.74 4.00
C PRO A 259 -3.21 10.75 3.17
N ALA A 260 -2.87 10.83 1.88
CA ALA A 260 -3.51 11.74 0.93
C ALA A 260 -5.02 11.50 0.73
N HIS A 261 -5.50 10.28 0.95
CA HIS A 261 -6.90 9.91 0.74
C HIS A 261 -7.81 10.27 1.94
N TYR A 262 -7.32 11.01 2.95
CA TYR A 262 -8.12 11.46 4.09
C TYR A 262 -8.69 12.86 3.82
N LEU A 263 -10.00 12.94 3.64
CA LEU A 263 -10.71 14.22 3.51
C LEU A 263 -11.16 14.72 4.88
N LYS A 264 -10.72 15.92 5.27
CA LYS A 264 -11.24 16.64 6.45
C LYS A 264 -12.54 17.35 6.11
N LEU A 265 -13.54 17.17 6.96
CA LEU A 265 -14.83 17.85 6.86
C LEU A 265 -15.01 18.89 7.96
N TYR A 266 -14.58 18.57 9.19
CA TYR A 266 -14.73 19.48 10.32
C TYR A 266 -13.66 19.30 11.38
N GLU A 267 -13.50 20.34 12.19
CA GLU A 267 -12.66 20.42 13.37
C GLU A 267 -13.55 20.45 14.63
N GLY A 268 -13.12 19.75 15.69
CA GLY A 268 -13.87 19.60 16.93
C GLY A 268 -14.68 18.32 17.02
N ASP A 269 -15.25 18.06 18.20
CA ASP A 269 -16.05 16.85 18.48
C ASP A 269 -17.52 17.10 18.10
N ASN A 270 -17.87 16.82 16.85
CA ASN A 270 -19.19 17.10 16.28
C ASN A 270 -19.79 15.82 15.66
N PHE A 271 -21.12 15.74 15.61
CA PHE A 271 -21.80 14.73 14.81
C PHE A 271 -21.83 15.16 13.34
N LEU A 272 -21.32 14.32 12.44
CA LEU A 272 -21.20 14.63 11.01
C LEU A 272 -22.55 15.01 10.38
N ILE A 273 -23.60 14.25 10.70
CA ILE A 273 -24.96 14.48 10.20
C ILE A 273 -25.89 14.72 11.39
N THR A 274 -26.62 15.83 11.37
CA THR A 274 -27.72 16.11 12.30
C THR A 274 -29.00 16.38 11.53
N ARG A 275 -30.15 15.96 12.07
CA ARG A 275 -31.43 15.99 11.35
C ARG A 275 -32.60 16.28 12.28
N SER A 276 -33.74 16.68 11.70
CA SER A 276 -34.99 16.79 12.45
C SER A 276 -35.43 15.44 13.05
N PRO A 277 -35.98 15.41 14.27
CA PRO A 277 -36.53 14.19 14.86
C PRO A 277 -37.74 13.67 14.07
N GLY A 278 -37.91 12.34 14.02
CA GLY A 278 -39.12 11.71 13.50
C GLY A 278 -39.23 11.58 11.97
N ILE A 279 -38.12 11.79 11.23
CA ILE A 279 -38.04 11.51 9.79
C ILE A 279 -37.33 10.17 9.52
N THR A 280 -37.73 9.47 8.47
CA THR A 280 -36.94 8.36 7.93
C THR A 280 -35.86 8.97 7.03
N PHE A 281 -34.60 8.77 7.41
CA PHE A 281 -33.46 9.28 6.65
C PHE A 281 -32.43 8.18 6.47
N ASP A 282 -32.04 8.00 5.21
CA ASP A 282 -30.95 7.15 4.78
C ASP A 282 -29.90 7.98 4.05
N TYR A 283 -28.64 7.56 4.13
CA TYR A 283 -27.54 8.25 3.47
C TYR A 283 -26.49 7.26 2.98
N GLN A 284 -25.77 7.66 1.94
CA GLN A 284 -24.59 6.97 1.44
C GLN A 284 -23.60 7.97 0.84
N TYR A 285 -22.32 7.63 0.95
CA TYR A 285 -21.23 8.30 0.26
C TYR A 285 -20.82 7.44 -0.92
N LYS A 286 -20.83 8.02 -2.11
CA LYS A 286 -20.26 7.38 -3.31
C LYS A 286 -18.92 8.02 -3.60
N ILE A 287 -17.88 7.19 -3.62
CA ILE A 287 -16.50 7.66 -3.79
C ILE A 287 -15.93 6.97 -5.03
N GLN A 288 -15.48 7.77 -5.99
CA GLN A 288 -14.80 7.30 -7.19
C GLN A 288 -13.41 7.92 -7.25
N GLU A 289 -12.37 7.11 -7.40
CA GLU A 289 -11.02 7.64 -7.61
C GLU A 289 -10.88 8.13 -9.07
N GLU A 290 -10.72 9.43 -9.27
CA GLU A 290 -10.47 10.01 -10.58
C GLU A 290 -8.98 9.90 -10.88
N ARG A 291 -8.62 9.05 -11.84
CA ARG A 291 -7.22 8.94 -12.25
C ARG A 291 -6.86 10.02 -13.26
N ASN A 292 -5.81 10.78 -12.94
CA ASN A 292 -5.15 11.73 -13.85
C ASN A 292 -4.50 11.06 -15.09
N ASN A 293 -4.53 9.74 -15.20
CA ASN A 293 -4.07 9.02 -16.39
C ASN A 293 -5.22 8.76 -17.36
N LYS A 294 -5.75 9.81 -17.99
CA LYS A 294 -6.50 9.68 -19.25
C LYS A 294 -5.53 9.42 -20.40
N PHE A 295 -4.78 8.30 -20.35
CA PHE A 295 -4.13 7.82 -21.57
C PHE A 295 -5.24 7.41 -22.54
N SER A 296 -5.28 8.06 -23.71
CA SER A 296 -6.26 7.85 -24.78
C SER A 296 -6.66 6.37 -24.98
N ASN A 297 -7.97 6.13 -25.25
CA ASN A 297 -8.66 4.87 -25.56
C ASN A 297 -8.05 4.01 -26.70
N TRP A 298 -6.86 4.32 -27.20
CA TRP A 298 -6.18 3.61 -28.28
C TRP A 298 -5.14 2.59 -27.80
N GLY A 299 -5.20 2.17 -26.53
CA GLY A 299 -4.41 1.04 -26.04
C GLY A 299 -4.95 -0.27 -26.62
N ILE A 300 -4.05 -1.23 -26.94
CA ILE A 300 -4.51 -2.56 -27.43
C ILE A 300 -5.29 -3.26 -26.31
N VAL A 301 -4.85 -3.07 -25.06
CA VAL A 301 -5.50 -3.58 -23.85
C VAL A 301 -5.37 -2.53 -22.75
N ASP A 302 -6.50 -2.15 -22.14
CA ASP A 302 -6.50 -1.35 -20.91
C ASP A 302 -6.56 -2.29 -19.70
N LEU A 303 -5.39 -2.54 -19.10
CA LEU A 303 -5.26 -3.42 -17.93
C LEU A 303 -5.96 -2.86 -16.69
N TRP A 304 -6.12 -1.54 -16.61
CA TRP A 304 -6.81 -0.90 -15.50
C TRP A 304 -8.33 -1.01 -15.63
N ALA A 305 -8.86 -0.89 -16.85
CA ALA A 305 -10.26 -1.20 -17.14
C ALA A 305 -10.55 -2.69 -16.85
N LEU A 306 -9.68 -3.60 -17.28
CA LEU A 306 -9.84 -5.04 -16.99
C LEU A 306 -9.83 -5.36 -15.49
N SER A 307 -9.00 -4.69 -14.70
CA SER A 307 -9.00 -4.85 -13.23
C SER A 307 -10.31 -4.38 -12.59
N THR A 308 -10.82 -3.24 -13.05
CA THR A 308 -12.02 -2.60 -12.48
C THR A 308 -13.31 -3.31 -12.90
N GLU A 309 -13.41 -3.71 -14.18
CA GLU A 309 -14.60 -4.38 -14.72
C GLU A 309 -14.69 -5.85 -14.31
N GLN A 310 -13.55 -6.55 -14.14
CA GLN A 310 -13.52 -7.98 -13.82
C GLN A 310 -13.11 -8.29 -12.38
N ASN A 311 -12.97 -7.27 -11.51
CA ASN A 311 -12.50 -7.41 -10.12
C ASN A 311 -11.17 -8.18 -10.01
N LEU A 312 -10.27 -8.04 -10.98
CA LEU A 312 -8.97 -8.70 -10.94
C LEU A 312 -8.02 -7.92 -10.02
N PRO A 313 -7.35 -8.58 -9.04
CA PRO A 313 -6.36 -7.92 -8.20
C PRO A 313 -5.22 -7.34 -9.05
N LEU A 314 -4.91 -6.06 -8.85
CA LEU A 314 -3.87 -5.35 -9.61
C LEU A 314 -2.50 -5.99 -9.45
N ASP A 315 -2.21 -6.58 -8.29
CA ASP A 315 -0.95 -7.23 -8.03
C ASP A 315 -0.76 -8.49 -8.87
N MET A 316 -1.84 -9.23 -9.16
CA MET A 316 -1.78 -10.36 -10.08
C MET A 316 -1.42 -9.92 -11.50
N LEU A 317 -2.06 -8.84 -12.00
CA LEU A 317 -1.75 -8.28 -13.31
C LEU A 317 -0.30 -7.80 -13.39
N ARG A 318 0.18 -7.10 -12.35
CA ARG A 318 1.59 -6.67 -12.26
C ARG A 318 2.54 -7.87 -12.33
N VAL A 319 2.31 -8.91 -11.54
CA VAL A 319 3.15 -10.14 -11.54
C VAL A 319 3.15 -10.83 -12.90
N MET A 320 1.98 -10.92 -13.56
CA MET A 320 1.86 -11.51 -14.90
C MET A 320 2.68 -10.75 -15.95
N LEU A 321 2.73 -9.42 -15.88
CA LEU A 321 3.50 -8.56 -16.79
C LEU A 321 5.01 -8.55 -16.49
N LEU A 322 5.38 -8.75 -15.23
CA LEU A 322 6.79 -8.82 -14.80
C LEU A 322 7.48 -10.11 -15.27
N LEU A 323 6.74 -11.21 -15.46
CA LEU A 323 7.31 -12.50 -15.83
C LEU A 323 8.01 -12.48 -17.21
N PRO A 324 7.41 -11.92 -18.29
CA PRO A 324 8.11 -11.72 -19.56
C PRO A 324 9.33 -10.79 -19.47
N LEU A 325 9.27 -9.74 -18.63
CA LEU A 325 10.42 -8.87 -18.39
C LEU A 325 11.55 -9.67 -17.71
N GLY A 326 11.23 -10.48 -16.70
CA GLY A 326 12.18 -11.39 -16.07
C GLY A 326 12.83 -12.35 -17.07
N ALA A 327 12.04 -12.89 -18.01
CA ALA A 327 12.53 -13.75 -19.09
C ALA A 327 13.52 -13.03 -20.03
N LEU A 328 13.27 -11.75 -20.34
CA LEU A 328 14.21 -10.91 -21.09
C LEU A 328 15.52 -10.69 -20.32
N LEU A 329 15.43 -10.34 -19.03
CA LEU A 329 16.59 -10.09 -18.19
C LEU A 329 17.47 -11.32 -18.05
N ILE A 330 16.90 -12.50 -17.81
CA ILE A 330 17.68 -13.75 -17.76
C ILE A 330 18.30 -14.08 -19.12
N GLY A 331 17.60 -13.81 -20.23
CA GLY A 331 18.14 -13.97 -21.58
C GLY A 331 19.42 -13.15 -21.78
N ILE A 332 19.40 -11.88 -21.35
CA ILE A 332 20.57 -10.99 -21.39
C ILE A 332 21.68 -11.51 -20.47
N LEU A 333 21.36 -11.85 -19.22
CA LEU A 333 22.35 -12.30 -18.23
C LEU A 333 23.03 -13.62 -18.60
N LYS A 334 22.31 -14.56 -19.25
CA LYS A 334 22.90 -15.83 -19.71
C LYS A 334 23.64 -15.70 -21.05
N ASN A 335 23.08 -14.97 -22.02
CA ASN A 335 23.65 -14.93 -23.36
C ASN A 335 24.74 -13.87 -23.52
N VAL A 336 24.58 -12.71 -22.88
CA VAL A 336 25.53 -11.58 -22.99
C VAL A 336 26.55 -11.65 -21.85
N VAL A 337 26.09 -11.77 -20.60
CA VAL A 337 27.01 -11.76 -19.45
C VAL A 337 27.69 -13.12 -19.26
N GLY A 338 26.93 -14.21 -19.33
CA GLY A 338 27.44 -15.59 -19.27
C GLY A 338 27.23 -16.31 -17.95
N PHE A 339 26.26 -15.89 -17.13
CA PHE A 339 25.97 -16.56 -15.86
C PHE A 339 25.45 -18.00 -16.07
N LYS A 340 25.93 -18.93 -15.23
CA LYS A 340 25.49 -20.33 -15.19
C LYS A 340 24.46 -20.51 -14.08
N THR A 341 23.20 -20.22 -14.40
CA THR A 341 22.09 -20.38 -13.46
C THR A 341 21.45 -21.77 -13.53
N ILE A 342 20.84 -22.19 -12.42
CA ILE A 342 20.01 -23.39 -12.34
C ILE A 342 18.72 -23.13 -13.13
N GLY A 343 18.66 -23.64 -14.37
CA GLY A 343 17.57 -23.36 -15.29
C GLY A 343 17.52 -21.91 -15.79
N VAL A 344 16.46 -21.60 -16.55
CA VAL A 344 16.23 -20.25 -17.12
C VAL A 344 15.12 -19.52 -16.36
N PHE A 345 14.08 -20.23 -15.93
CA PHE A 345 12.94 -19.64 -15.22
C PHE A 345 13.17 -19.46 -13.71
N LEU A 346 14.06 -20.24 -13.12
CA LEU A 346 14.22 -20.30 -11.67
C LEU A 346 14.64 -18.96 -11.05
N PRO A 347 15.64 -18.24 -11.58
CA PRO A 347 16.03 -16.96 -10.99
C PRO A 347 14.90 -15.93 -10.99
N VAL A 348 14.08 -15.92 -12.04
CA VAL A 348 12.92 -15.04 -12.19
C VAL A 348 11.84 -15.37 -11.17
N LEU A 349 11.48 -16.65 -11.03
CA LEU A 349 10.48 -17.08 -10.05
C LEU A 349 10.91 -16.75 -8.63
N ILE A 350 12.17 -17.04 -8.27
CA ILE A 350 12.73 -16.66 -6.96
C ILE A 350 12.62 -15.14 -6.78
N SER A 351 12.93 -14.34 -7.80
CA SER A 351 12.86 -12.87 -7.72
C SER A 351 11.44 -12.38 -7.43
N ILE A 352 10.41 -12.99 -8.04
CA ILE A 352 9.01 -12.64 -7.78
C ILE A 352 8.63 -13.01 -6.35
N ALA A 353 9.04 -14.19 -5.86
CA ALA A 353 8.81 -14.58 -4.47
C ALA A 353 9.48 -13.62 -3.47
N LEU A 354 10.64 -13.04 -3.80
CA LEU A 354 11.31 -12.02 -2.98
C LEU A 354 10.54 -10.68 -2.94
N ILE A 355 9.76 -10.34 -3.98
CA ILE A 355 8.92 -9.13 -3.99
C ILE A 355 7.83 -9.25 -2.93
N GLU A 356 7.22 -10.43 -2.79
CA GLU A 356 6.15 -10.66 -1.82
C GLU A 356 6.69 -10.88 -0.39
N THR A 357 7.79 -11.62 -0.24
CA THR A 357 8.34 -12.00 1.08
C THR A 357 9.33 -10.99 1.65
N GLY A 358 9.80 -10.06 0.83
CA GLY A 358 10.92 -9.17 1.14
C GLY A 358 12.28 -9.83 0.88
N ILE A 359 13.27 -9.01 0.51
CA ILE A 359 14.60 -9.49 0.11
C ILE A 359 15.35 -10.21 1.25
N SER A 360 15.29 -9.71 2.48
CA SER A 360 16.04 -10.26 3.62
C SER A 360 15.49 -11.63 4.03
N THR A 361 14.21 -11.68 4.38
CA THR A 361 13.52 -12.90 4.80
C THR A 361 13.52 -13.94 3.68
N GLY A 362 13.24 -13.52 2.45
CA GLY A 362 13.21 -14.41 1.30
C GLY A 362 14.57 -15.05 1.02
N LEU A 363 15.67 -14.28 0.95
CA LEU A 363 17.00 -14.85 0.69
C LEU A 363 17.44 -15.83 1.79
N ILE A 364 17.14 -15.55 3.05
CA ILE A 364 17.40 -16.46 4.18
C ILE A 364 16.62 -17.76 3.98
N LEU A 365 15.31 -17.66 3.69
CA LEU A 365 14.44 -18.81 3.47
C LEU A 365 14.93 -19.71 2.33
N PHE A 366 15.26 -19.12 1.17
CA PHE A 366 15.80 -19.86 0.03
C PHE A 366 17.14 -20.53 0.35
N SER A 367 18.02 -19.86 1.09
CA SER A 367 19.33 -20.40 1.47
C SER A 367 19.20 -21.58 2.44
N VAL A 368 18.32 -21.47 3.44
CA VAL A 368 18.04 -22.54 4.40
C VAL A 368 17.48 -23.78 3.70
N ILE A 369 16.55 -23.60 2.76
CA ILE A 369 15.96 -24.71 2.01
C ILE A 369 17.01 -25.42 1.14
N VAL A 370 17.83 -24.68 0.41
CA VAL A 370 18.89 -25.29 -0.41
C VAL A 370 19.92 -26.02 0.45
N PHE A 371 20.29 -25.46 1.59
CA PHE A 371 21.17 -26.15 2.54
C PHE A 371 20.56 -27.45 3.06
N LEU A 372 19.28 -27.43 3.45
CA LEU A 372 18.57 -28.62 3.92
C LEU A 372 18.45 -29.69 2.82
N VAL A 373 18.12 -29.28 1.59
CA VAL A 373 18.10 -30.15 0.40
C VAL A 373 19.46 -30.81 0.22
N ALA A 374 20.56 -30.05 0.22
CA ALA A 374 21.91 -30.59 0.09
C ALA A 374 22.29 -31.53 1.25
N ALA A 375 21.90 -31.20 2.48
CA ALA A 375 22.15 -32.01 3.68
C ALA A 375 21.40 -33.35 3.65
N LEU A 376 20.13 -33.35 3.23
CA LEU A 376 19.33 -34.57 3.06
C LEU A 376 19.78 -35.40 1.85
N ASN A 377 20.32 -34.75 0.82
CA ASN A 377 20.82 -35.43 -0.39
C ASN A 377 21.96 -36.40 -0.07
N TYR A 378 22.83 -36.03 0.87
CA TYR A 378 24.03 -36.78 1.23
C TYR A 378 23.74 -38.22 1.71
N PRO A 379 22.96 -38.47 2.78
CA PRO A 379 22.67 -39.83 3.24
C PRO A 379 21.83 -40.63 2.25
N LEU A 380 20.88 -39.99 1.56
CA LEU A 380 20.03 -40.65 0.56
C LEU A 380 20.85 -41.21 -0.61
N THR A 381 21.93 -40.51 -0.99
CA THR A 381 22.86 -40.97 -2.02
C THR A 381 23.70 -42.16 -1.51
N GLN A 382 24.15 -42.13 -0.25
CA GLN A 382 24.89 -43.23 0.36
C GLN A 382 24.04 -44.51 0.47
N TRP A 383 22.74 -44.36 0.72
CA TRP A 383 21.79 -45.47 0.79
C TRP A 383 21.41 -46.03 -0.58
N GLY A 384 21.92 -45.46 -1.68
CA GLY A 384 21.63 -45.95 -3.03
C GLY A 384 20.15 -45.82 -3.42
N VAL A 385 19.44 -44.85 -2.83
CA VAL A 385 18.02 -44.63 -3.09
C VAL A 385 17.83 -44.23 -4.56
N GLN A 386 16.83 -44.81 -5.22
CA GLN A 386 16.49 -44.46 -6.60
C GLN A 386 16.12 -42.96 -6.69
N HIS A 387 16.60 -42.30 -7.75
CA HIS A 387 16.41 -40.86 -7.96
C HIS A 387 14.95 -40.38 -7.81
N THR A 388 13.99 -41.14 -8.31
CA THR A 388 12.55 -40.81 -8.19
C THR A 388 12.05 -40.77 -6.75
N ALA A 389 12.42 -41.77 -5.94
CA ALA A 389 12.07 -41.84 -4.52
C ALA A 389 12.78 -40.75 -3.70
N LYS A 390 13.99 -40.37 -4.12
CA LYS A 390 14.76 -39.32 -3.50
C LYS A 390 14.09 -37.94 -3.66
N LEU A 391 13.66 -37.60 -4.87
CA LEU A 391 12.95 -36.34 -5.13
C LEU A 391 11.67 -36.19 -4.31
N THR A 392 10.85 -37.25 -4.19
CA THR A 392 9.60 -37.20 -3.42
C THR A 392 9.83 -37.03 -1.91
N LEU A 393 10.87 -37.68 -1.37
CA LEU A 393 11.29 -37.48 0.02
C LEU A 393 11.76 -36.04 0.26
N MET A 394 12.53 -35.48 -0.66
CA MET A 394 13.03 -34.11 -0.55
C MET A 394 11.90 -33.07 -0.67
N MET A 395 10.93 -33.26 -1.58
CA MET A 395 9.75 -32.40 -1.66
C MET A 395 8.96 -32.39 -0.35
N SER A 396 8.70 -33.59 0.21
CA SER A 396 8.00 -33.72 1.49
C SER A 396 8.73 -33.03 2.63
N ALA A 397 10.07 -33.16 2.69
CA ALA A 397 10.89 -32.52 3.71
C ALA A 397 10.84 -30.98 3.61
N VAL A 398 10.84 -30.42 2.39
CA VAL A 398 10.71 -28.97 2.19
C VAL A 398 9.35 -28.46 2.64
N VAL A 399 8.27 -29.17 2.32
CA VAL A 399 6.91 -28.80 2.77
C VAL A 399 6.82 -28.81 4.31
N LEU A 400 7.37 -29.84 4.96
CA LEU A 400 7.39 -29.93 6.42
C LEU A 400 8.20 -28.80 7.07
N LEU A 401 9.37 -28.47 6.50
CA LEU A 401 10.19 -27.36 6.98
C LEU A 401 9.44 -26.03 6.89
N VAL A 402 8.80 -25.78 5.76
CA VAL A 402 8.01 -24.57 5.53
C VAL A 402 6.89 -24.44 6.57
N LEU A 403 6.13 -25.51 6.81
CA LEU A 403 5.07 -25.54 7.83
C LEU A 403 5.60 -25.35 9.25
N ALA A 404 6.81 -25.82 9.54
CA ALA A 404 7.46 -25.57 10.83
C ALA A 404 7.90 -24.10 10.97
N LEU A 405 8.47 -23.51 9.92
CA LEU A 405 8.90 -22.11 9.93
C LEU A 405 7.74 -21.13 10.09
N THR A 406 6.57 -21.43 9.50
CA THR A 406 5.36 -20.60 9.66
C THR A 406 4.84 -20.57 11.10
N GLN A 407 5.15 -21.57 11.92
CA GLN A 407 4.75 -21.59 13.34
C GLN A 407 5.75 -20.86 14.25
N VAL A 408 7.00 -20.71 13.82
CA VAL A 408 8.08 -20.11 14.63
C VAL A 408 8.22 -18.61 14.37
N LEU A 409 7.89 -18.14 13.16
CA LEU A 409 7.92 -16.72 12.83
C LEU A 409 6.68 -16.02 13.43
N PRO A 410 6.85 -14.94 14.24
CA PRO A 410 5.72 -14.19 14.81
C PRO A 410 4.79 -13.69 13.71
N ALA A 411 3.48 -13.72 13.96
CA ALA A 411 2.44 -13.25 13.06
C ALA A 411 2.41 -11.71 12.89
N SER A 412 3.58 -11.07 12.82
CA SER A 412 3.69 -9.66 12.47
C SER A 412 3.49 -9.51 10.96
N ASN A 413 2.29 -9.11 10.56
CA ASN A 413 1.98 -8.43 9.29
C ASN A 413 2.06 -9.22 7.97
N THR A 414 2.17 -10.54 7.96
CA THR A 414 2.04 -11.33 6.71
C THR A 414 0.63 -11.88 6.52
N SER A 415 -0.30 -11.02 6.11
CA SER A 415 -1.62 -11.40 5.59
C SER A 415 -1.58 -11.88 4.13
N ALA A 416 -0.39 -11.93 3.51
CA ALA A 416 -0.22 -12.41 2.14
C ALA A 416 -0.42 -13.94 2.05
N PRO A 417 -1.19 -14.45 1.08
CA PRO A 417 -1.36 -15.89 0.87
C PRO A 417 -0.03 -16.53 0.48
N LEU A 418 0.59 -17.26 1.42
CA LEU A 418 1.94 -17.85 1.28
C LEU A 418 2.07 -18.94 0.19
N PHE A 419 1.00 -19.29 -0.52
CA PHE A 419 0.98 -20.39 -1.49
C PHE A 419 1.97 -20.20 -2.63
N PHE A 420 2.13 -18.97 -3.15
CA PHE A 420 2.94 -18.72 -4.33
C PHE A 420 4.45 -18.90 -4.07
N PRO A 421 5.04 -18.31 -3.01
CA PRO A 421 6.42 -18.62 -2.60
C PRO A 421 6.65 -20.12 -2.36
N PHE A 422 5.68 -20.83 -1.77
CA PHE A 422 5.81 -22.27 -1.50
C PHE A 422 5.92 -23.11 -2.75
N ILE A 423 5.10 -22.85 -3.78
CA ILE A 423 5.18 -23.55 -5.08
C ILE A 423 6.55 -23.32 -5.73
N ILE A 424 7.10 -22.12 -5.59
CA ILE A 424 8.41 -21.80 -6.16
C ILE A 424 9.52 -22.53 -5.38
N LEU A 425 9.43 -22.58 -4.06
CA LEU A 425 10.42 -23.25 -3.21
C LEU A 425 10.52 -24.75 -3.48
N THR A 426 9.38 -25.43 -3.71
CA THR A 426 9.39 -26.85 -4.09
C THR A 426 10.05 -27.05 -5.46
N LEU A 427 9.75 -26.20 -6.44
CA LEU A 427 10.36 -26.24 -7.77
C LEU A 427 11.87 -25.96 -7.74
N VAL A 428 12.33 -25.06 -6.86
CA VAL A 428 13.77 -24.81 -6.60
C VAL A 428 14.43 -26.04 -6.00
N SER A 429 13.83 -26.62 -4.97
CA SER A 429 14.34 -27.82 -4.30
C SER A 429 14.54 -28.96 -5.29
N GLU A 430 13.58 -29.19 -6.19
CA GLU A 430 13.63 -30.29 -7.17
C GLU A 430 14.83 -30.12 -8.09
N LYS A 431 15.00 -28.88 -8.58
CA LYS A 431 16.06 -28.56 -9.53
C LYS A 431 17.44 -28.64 -8.90
N VAL A 432 17.57 -28.15 -7.67
CA VAL A 432 18.84 -28.26 -6.90
C VAL A 432 19.17 -29.72 -6.61
N ALA A 433 18.20 -30.52 -6.16
CA ALA A 433 18.40 -31.95 -5.90
C ALA A 433 18.94 -32.68 -7.13
N ARG A 434 18.29 -32.46 -8.27
CA ARG A 434 18.69 -33.06 -9.55
C ARG A 434 20.07 -32.60 -10.00
N THR A 435 20.40 -31.32 -9.87
CA THR A 435 21.74 -30.80 -10.22
C THR A 435 22.83 -31.38 -9.30
N ILE A 436 22.56 -31.60 -8.02
CA ILE A 436 23.54 -32.25 -7.12
C ILE A 436 23.80 -33.68 -7.58
N ASP A 437 22.77 -34.39 -8.05
CA ASP A 437 22.88 -35.80 -8.48
C ASP A 437 23.54 -35.95 -9.86
N GLU A 438 23.27 -35.03 -10.79
CA GLU A 438 23.81 -35.06 -12.15
C GLU A 438 25.23 -34.45 -12.24
N ASP A 439 25.45 -33.27 -11.66
CA ASP A 439 26.67 -32.47 -11.84
C ASP A 439 27.58 -32.44 -10.59
N GLY A 440 27.11 -33.02 -9.48
CA GLY A 440 27.81 -33.05 -8.20
C GLY A 440 27.60 -31.80 -7.33
N LEU A 441 27.85 -31.95 -6.03
CA LEU A 441 27.57 -30.92 -5.02
C LEU A 441 28.36 -29.60 -5.24
N ARG A 442 29.62 -29.68 -5.67
CA ARG A 442 30.45 -28.47 -5.90
C ARG A 442 29.90 -27.64 -7.06
N THR A 443 29.56 -28.28 -8.17
CA THR A 443 29.00 -27.62 -9.35
C THR A 443 27.62 -27.03 -9.03
N ALA A 444 26.79 -27.78 -8.30
CA ALA A 444 25.47 -27.31 -7.86
C ALA A 444 25.56 -26.06 -6.97
N LEU A 445 26.50 -26.02 -6.02
CA LEU A 445 26.71 -24.84 -5.16
C LEU A 445 27.19 -23.61 -5.95
N ASP A 446 28.10 -23.78 -6.91
CA ASP A 446 28.55 -22.68 -7.77
C ASP A 446 27.39 -22.13 -8.63
N MET A 447 26.62 -23.02 -9.25
CA MET A 447 25.43 -22.62 -10.03
C MET A 447 24.36 -21.97 -9.15
N TYR A 448 24.18 -22.42 -7.91
CA TYR A 448 23.27 -21.81 -6.96
C TYR A 448 23.71 -20.39 -6.57
N ALA A 449 24.99 -20.20 -6.25
CA ALA A 449 25.53 -18.87 -5.93
C ALA A 449 25.32 -17.88 -7.09
N GLN A 450 25.58 -18.32 -8.33
CA GLN A 450 25.31 -17.51 -9.53
C GLN A 450 23.81 -17.25 -9.74
N THR A 451 22.95 -18.23 -9.43
CA THR A 451 21.49 -18.07 -9.47
C THR A 451 21.02 -17.02 -8.48
N LEU A 452 21.51 -17.02 -7.24
CA LEU A 452 21.19 -16.00 -6.23
C LEU A 452 21.61 -14.59 -6.67
N VAL A 453 22.83 -14.44 -7.20
CA VAL A 453 23.29 -13.13 -7.71
C VAL A 453 22.38 -12.64 -8.83
N VAL A 454 22.06 -13.50 -9.79
CA VAL A 454 21.15 -13.17 -10.89
C VAL A 454 19.74 -12.83 -10.39
N THR A 455 19.22 -13.58 -9.42
CA THR A 455 17.94 -13.29 -8.76
C THR A 455 17.93 -11.92 -8.12
N VAL A 456 18.97 -11.55 -7.35
CA VAL A 456 19.03 -10.24 -6.70
C VAL A 456 19.05 -9.11 -7.74
N ILE A 457 19.79 -9.27 -8.84
CA ILE A 457 19.81 -8.30 -9.93
C ILE A 457 18.41 -8.15 -10.55
N ILE A 458 17.76 -9.27 -10.87
CA ILE A 458 16.41 -9.26 -11.46
C ILE A 458 15.42 -8.64 -10.47
N PHE A 459 15.49 -8.98 -9.19
CA PHE A 459 14.64 -8.42 -8.14
C PHE A 459 14.69 -6.89 -8.11
N PHE A 460 15.87 -6.27 -8.13
CA PHE A 460 15.97 -4.80 -8.12
C PHE A 460 15.31 -4.15 -9.33
N VAL A 461 15.42 -4.78 -10.51
CA VAL A 461 14.76 -4.29 -11.72
C VAL A 461 13.24 -4.48 -11.64
N LEU A 462 12.77 -5.64 -11.18
CA LEU A 462 11.34 -5.92 -11.07
C LEU A 462 10.64 -5.13 -9.96
N ASN A 463 11.37 -4.76 -8.89
CA ASN A 463 10.85 -3.97 -7.77
C ASN A 463 10.83 -2.45 -8.05
N ALA A 464 11.39 -1.99 -9.17
CA ALA A 464 11.36 -0.57 -9.50
C ALA A 464 9.93 -0.11 -9.86
N THR A 465 9.35 0.78 -9.06
CA THR A 465 7.99 1.31 -9.27
C THR A 465 7.80 1.93 -10.65
N VAL A 466 8.84 2.59 -11.17
CA VAL A 466 8.84 3.17 -12.52
C VAL A 466 8.61 2.11 -13.59
N ILE A 467 9.26 0.95 -13.47
CA ILE A 467 9.15 -0.15 -14.44
C ILE A 467 7.77 -0.80 -14.35
N GLN A 468 7.27 -1.03 -13.13
CA GLN A 468 5.94 -1.62 -12.91
C GLN A 468 4.84 -0.72 -13.48
N ASN A 469 4.89 0.58 -13.18
CA ASN A 469 3.92 1.55 -13.70
C ASN A 469 4.01 1.65 -15.22
N PHE A 470 5.22 1.70 -15.77
CA PHE A 470 5.42 1.73 -17.22
C PHE A 470 4.81 0.51 -17.92
N LEU A 471 5.01 -0.70 -17.38
CA LEU A 471 4.45 -1.94 -17.94
C LEU A 471 2.91 -1.98 -17.85
N MET A 472 2.35 -1.46 -16.76
CA MET A 472 0.89 -1.34 -16.60
C MET A 472 0.29 -0.31 -17.56
N THR A 473 1.01 0.78 -17.85
CA THR A 473 0.55 1.80 -18.80
C THR A 473 0.70 1.35 -20.26
N PHE A 474 1.76 0.60 -20.58
CA PHE A 474 2.10 0.18 -21.94
C PHE A 474 2.37 -1.33 -22.05
N PRO A 475 1.34 -2.20 -21.92
CA PRO A 475 1.51 -3.65 -22.05
C PRO A 475 2.03 -4.08 -23.43
N GLU A 476 1.91 -3.24 -24.46
CA GLU A 476 2.38 -3.54 -25.81
C GLU A 476 3.90 -3.75 -25.88
N ILE A 477 4.67 -3.23 -24.91
CA ILE A 477 6.12 -3.43 -24.87
C ILE A 477 6.53 -4.90 -24.71
N LEU A 478 5.62 -5.77 -24.24
CA LEU A 478 5.85 -7.22 -24.18
C LEU A 478 6.19 -7.81 -25.55
N ILE A 479 5.62 -7.24 -26.63
CA ILE A 479 5.93 -7.65 -28.02
C ILE A 479 7.38 -7.28 -28.35
N SER A 480 7.85 -6.10 -27.92
CA SER A 480 9.25 -5.70 -28.07
C SER A 480 10.19 -6.62 -27.27
N PHE A 481 9.79 -7.07 -26.07
CA PHE A 481 10.57 -8.04 -25.29
C PHE A 481 10.73 -9.37 -26.04
N ALA A 482 9.67 -9.85 -26.68
CA ALA A 482 9.75 -11.04 -27.53
C ALA A 482 10.70 -10.83 -28.72
N GLY A 483 10.67 -9.65 -29.36
CA GLY A 483 11.60 -9.28 -30.43
C GLY A 483 13.06 -9.30 -29.98
N ILE A 484 13.38 -8.72 -28.82
CA ILE A 484 14.73 -8.70 -28.25
C ILE A 484 15.18 -10.12 -27.88
N ASN A 485 14.32 -10.92 -27.24
CA ASN A 485 14.63 -12.32 -26.91
C ASN A 485 14.92 -13.15 -28.16
N LEU A 486 14.16 -12.92 -29.23
CA LEU A 486 14.39 -13.58 -30.51
C LEU A 486 15.76 -13.22 -31.07
N MET A 487 16.18 -11.94 -31.01
CA MET A 487 17.54 -11.49 -31.39
C MET A 487 18.63 -12.13 -30.52
N LEU A 488 18.44 -12.15 -29.20
CA LEU A 488 19.36 -12.77 -28.24
C LEU A 488 19.55 -14.27 -28.51
N GLY A 489 18.53 -14.96 -29.03
CA GLY A 489 18.61 -16.38 -29.40
C GLY A 489 19.61 -16.70 -30.51
N LYS A 490 20.06 -15.70 -31.30
CA LYS A 490 21.13 -15.85 -32.31
C LYS A 490 22.42 -15.14 -31.93
N TRP A 491 22.59 -14.78 -30.67
CA TRP A 491 23.80 -14.11 -30.22
C TRP A 491 25.00 -15.08 -30.29
N ILE A 492 25.92 -14.83 -31.22
CA ILE A 492 27.21 -15.53 -31.37
C ILE A 492 28.33 -14.57 -30.97
N GLY A 493 28.20 -13.94 -29.81
CA GLY A 493 29.24 -13.07 -29.23
C GLY A 493 29.92 -13.74 -28.04
N PHE A 494 31.16 -13.35 -27.75
CA PHE A 494 31.83 -13.76 -26.51
C PHE A 494 31.05 -13.25 -25.30
N ARG A 495 30.86 -14.11 -24.31
CA ARG A 495 30.24 -13.73 -23.02
C ARG A 495 31.19 -12.82 -22.25
N VAL A 496 30.66 -11.78 -21.62
CA VAL A 496 31.46 -10.80 -20.87
C VAL A 496 32.32 -11.46 -19.78
N LEU A 497 31.77 -12.46 -19.08
CA LEU A 497 32.49 -13.21 -18.04
C LEU A 497 33.62 -14.11 -18.58
N GLU A 498 33.62 -14.42 -19.87
CA GLU A 498 34.69 -15.20 -20.52
C GLU A 498 35.83 -14.29 -20.99
N TYR A 499 35.61 -12.98 -21.07
CA TYR A 499 36.60 -11.99 -21.53
C TYR A 499 37.93 -12.02 -20.75
N PRO A 500 37.96 -12.15 -19.40
CA PRO A 500 39.22 -12.21 -18.65
C PRO A 500 40.06 -13.45 -19.00
N ARG A 501 39.41 -14.56 -19.38
CA ARG A 501 40.07 -15.81 -19.76
C ARG A 501 40.73 -15.73 -21.14
N PHE A 502 40.15 -14.96 -22.05
CA PHE A 502 40.65 -14.77 -23.41
C PHE A 502 41.50 -13.49 -23.60
N TRP A 503 41.59 -12.63 -22.59
CA TRP A 503 42.40 -11.41 -22.63
C TRP A 503 43.88 -11.68 -22.98
N LYS A 504 44.45 -12.80 -22.52
CA LYS A 504 45.84 -13.18 -22.83
C LYS A 504 46.04 -13.63 -24.28
N THR A 505 45.00 -14.06 -24.97
CA THR A 505 45.06 -14.56 -26.36
C THR A 505 44.66 -13.51 -27.39
N VAL A 506 43.94 -12.46 -26.99
CA VAL A 506 43.52 -11.35 -27.88
C VAL A 506 44.58 -10.25 -27.99
N LYS A 507 45.54 -10.19 -27.07
CA LYS A 507 46.68 -9.25 -27.07
C LYS A 507 47.99 -9.80 -27.68
N ALA A 508 48.00 -11.07 -28.08
CA ALA A 508 49.09 -11.71 -28.82
C ALA A 508 48.70 -11.76 -30.30
#